data_AF-A0A954G8W8-F1
#
_entry.id   AF-A0A954G8W8-F1
#
_cell.length_a   1.000
_cell.length_b   1.000
_cell.length_c   1.000
_cell.angle_alpha   90.00
_cell.angle_beta   90.00
_cell.angle_gamma   90.00
#
_symmetry.space_group_name_H-M   'P 1'
#
loop_
_entity.id
_entity.type
_entity.pdbx_description
1 polymer ?
#
loop_
_entity_poly.entity_id
_entity_poly.type
_entity_poly.pdbx_seq_one_letter_code
_entity_poly.pdbx_strand_id
1 'polypeptide(L)' 'MNVRSARPKVNDLIFRLIGRSIHPELYTTCATAEIRQKNFSAVLKVCETGHIACIEHKGKTVCEIL' A
#
# COMPACT_ATOMS: atom_id res chain seq x y z
N MET A 1 2.26 -21.13 20.11
CA MET A 1 1.98 -21.32 18.68
C MET A 1 2.90 -20.40 17.91
N ASN A 2 3.95 -20.94 17.28
CA ASN A 2 5.06 -20.15 16.73
C ASN A 2 4.71 -19.73 15.30
N VAL A 3 4.34 -18.47 15.09
CA VAL A 3 4.02 -17.92 13.75
C VAL A 3 5.34 -17.69 13.02
N ARG A 4 5.75 -18.67 12.22
CA ARG A 4 6.79 -18.47 11.21
C ARG A 4 6.22 -17.58 10.12
N SER A 5 6.97 -16.56 9.71
CA SER A 5 6.59 -15.63 8.65
C SER A 5 5.99 -16.37 7.45
N ALA A 6 4.71 -16.11 7.17
CA ALA A 6 4.08 -16.58 5.95
C ALA A 6 4.60 -15.70 4.81
N ARG A 7 5.60 -16.18 4.06
CA ARG A 7 6.05 -15.50 2.84
C ARG A 7 4.97 -15.72 1.79
N PRO A 8 4.27 -14.68 1.29
CA PRO A 8 3.29 -14.84 0.23
C PRO A 8 3.97 -15.48 -0.99
N LYS A 9 3.25 -16.33 -1.73
CA LYS A 9 3.79 -16.88 -2.98
C LYS A 9 4.01 -15.71 -3.93
N VAL A 10 5.22 -15.61 -4.48
CA VAL A 10 5.60 -14.47 -5.35
C VAL A 10 4.69 -14.36 -6.59
N ASN A 11 4.18 -15.49 -7.10
CA ASN A 11 3.20 -15.49 -8.20
C ASN A 11 1.84 -14.87 -7.84
N ASP A 12 1.49 -14.80 -6.55
CA ASP A 12 0.26 -14.16 -6.10
C ASP A 12 0.45 -12.64 -5.93
N LEU A 13 1.70 -12.15 -5.98
CA LEU A 13 2.03 -10.71 -5.93
C LEU A 13 1.85 -10.08 -7.32
N ILE A 14 0.61 -9.75 -7.65
CA ILE A 14 0.28 -9.03 -8.88
C ILE A 14 0.47 -7.52 -8.65
N PHE A 15 1.51 -6.94 -9.23
CA PHE A 15 1.70 -5.49 -9.25
C PHE A 15 0.64 -4.82 -10.15
N ARG A 16 -0.32 -4.12 -9.53
CA ARG A 16 -1.32 -3.32 -10.23
C ARG A 16 -1.02 -1.83 -10.01
N LEU A 17 -0.46 -1.20 -11.03
CA LEU A 17 -0.33 0.26 -11.10
C LEU A 17 -1.66 0.84 -11.60
N ILE A 18 -2.34 1.62 -10.75
CA ILE A 18 -3.66 2.14 -11.06
C ILE A 18 -3.59 3.66 -11.07
N GLY A 19 -4.07 4.29 -12.14
CA GLY A 19 -4.13 5.75 -12.27
C GLY A 19 -5.23 6.42 -11.43
N ARG A 20 -5.88 5.68 -10.51
CA ARG A 20 -6.95 6.15 -9.63
C ARG A 20 -6.89 5.42 -8.29
N SER A 21 -7.31 6.08 -7.23
CA SER A 21 -7.49 5.45 -5.92
C SER A 21 -8.55 4.34 -6.00
N ILE A 22 -8.24 3.16 -5.44
CA ILE A 22 -9.25 2.12 -5.16
C ILE A 22 -9.93 2.46 -3.83
N HIS A 23 -11.23 2.16 -3.71
CA HIS A 23 -11.99 2.42 -2.49
C HIS A 23 -11.36 1.72 -1.27
N PRO A 24 -11.11 2.46 -0.17
CA PRO A 24 -10.49 1.92 1.05
C PRO A 24 -11.36 0.88 1.77
N GLU A 25 -12.65 0.80 1.44
CA GLU A 25 -13.60 -0.22 1.94
C GLU A 25 -13.21 -1.66 1.52
N LEU A 26 -12.34 -1.81 0.52
CA LEU A 26 -11.90 -3.10 0.02
C LEU A 26 -10.73 -3.71 0.80
N TYR A 27 -10.17 -3.01 1.80
CA TYR A 27 -9.00 -3.47 2.55
C TYR A 27 -9.09 -3.15 4.05
N THR A 28 -9.11 -4.19 4.90
CA THR A 28 -8.95 -4.04 6.35
C THR A 28 -7.53 -3.56 6.64
N THR A 29 -7.38 -2.33 7.11
CA THR A 29 -6.07 -1.73 7.42
C THR A 29 -5.63 -2.11 8.83
N CYS A 30 -4.49 -2.79 8.94
CA CYS A 30 -3.88 -3.18 10.21
C CYS A 30 -2.99 -2.05 10.77
N ALA A 31 -2.29 -1.33 9.90
CA ALA A 31 -1.40 -0.24 10.29
C ALA A 31 -1.31 0.82 9.19
N THR A 32 -1.06 2.07 9.59
CA THR A 32 -0.83 3.19 8.66
C THR A 32 0.40 3.97 9.08
N ALA A 33 1.22 4.33 8.09
CA ALA A 33 2.32 5.26 8.25
C ALA A 33 2.17 6.42 7.25
N GLU A 34 2.27 7.64 7.76
CA GLU A 34 2.29 8.85 6.96
C GLU A 34 3.69 9.46 6.99
N ILE A 35 4.21 9.81 5.82
CA ILE A 35 5.50 10.46 5.64
C ILE A 35 5.24 11.78 4.94
N ARG A 36 5.61 12.88 5.60
CA ARG A 36 5.51 14.22 5.02
C ARG A 36 6.90 14.81 4.92
N GLN A 37 7.30 15.12 3.70
CA GLN A 37 8.57 15.75 3.36
C GLN A 37 8.29 17.03 2.58
N LYS A 38 9.27 17.93 2.46
CA LYS A 38 9.09 19.23 1.79
C LYS A 38 8.50 19.13 0.37
N ASN A 39 8.87 18.09 -0.37
CA ASN A 39 8.57 17.97 -1.80
C ASN A 39 7.63 16.80 -2.13
N PHE A 40 7.33 15.93 -1.17
CA PHE A 40 6.45 14.80 -1.38
C PHE A 40 5.74 14.40 -0.08
N SER A 41 4.56 13.82 -0.23
CA SER A 41 3.86 13.12 0.84
C SER A 41 3.69 11.66 0.44
N ALA A 42 3.71 10.76 1.42
CA ALA A 42 3.44 9.36 1.19
C ALA A 42 2.60 8.77 2.32
N VAL A 43 1.75 7.83 1.96
CA VAL A 43 0.92 7.05 2.88
C VAL A 43 1.14 5.58 2.56
N LEU A 44 1.58 4.83 3.56
CA LEU A 44 1.69 3.38 3.50
C LEU A 44 0.66 2.78 4.45
N LYS A 45 -0.21 1.93 3.92
CA LYS A 45 -1.17 1.14 4.70
C LYS A 45 -0.80 -0.33 4.57
N VAL A 46 -0.64 -0.99 5.71
CA VAL A 46 -0.54 -2.45 5.79
C VAL A 46 -1.95 -2.98 6.02
N CYS A 47 -2.39 -3.87 5.15
CA CYS A 47 -3.72 -4.46 5.17
C CYS A 47 -3.63 -5.96 5.43
N GLU A 48 -4.72 -6.59 5.85
CA GLU A 48 -4.72 -8.04 6.18
C GLU A 48 -4.22 -8.92 5.03
N THR A 49 -4.53 -8.55 3.78
CA THR A 49 -4.13 -9.31 2.59
C THR A 49 -3.17 -8.56 1.67
N GLY A 50 -2.42 -7.57 2.18
CA GLY A 50 -1.40 -6.89 1.38
C GLY A 50 -1.11 -5.47 1.83
N HIS A 51 -0.90 -4.54 0.89
CA HIS A 51 -0.54 -3.17 1.23
C HIS A 51 -0.93 -2.15 0.16
N ILE A 52 -1.13 -0.92 0.61
CA ILE A 52 -1.39 0.25 -0.23
C ILE A 52 -0.26 1.25 0.01
N ALA A 53 0.47 1.59 -1.04
CA ALA A 53 1.50 2.63 -1.00
C ALA A 53 1.12 3.74 -1.97
N CYS A 54 0.82 4.93 -1.45
CA CYS A 54 0.52 6.11 -2.25
C CYS A 54 1.57 7.18 -2.00
N ILE A 55 2.07 7.78 -3.08
CA ILE A 55 3.03 8.88 -3.05
C ILE A 55 2.47 10.02 -3.88
N GLU A 56 2.48 11.21 -3.32
CA GLU A 56 2.19 12.46 -4.02
C GLU A 56 3.46 13.30 -4.12
N HIS A 57 3.77 13.75 -5.33
CA HIS A 57 4.89 14.64 -5.60
C HIS A 57 4.49 15.61 -6.70
N LYS A 58 4.54 16.93 -6.41
CA LYS A 58 4.24 18.01 -7.38
C LYS A 58 2.85 17.86 -8.04
N GLY A 59 1.83 17.53 -7.25
CA GLY A 59 0.46 17.36 -7.73
C GLY A 59 0.24 16.11 -8.60
N LYS A 60 1.24 15.21 -8.69
CA LYS A 60 1.10 13.90 -9.30
C LYS A 60 1.04 12.86 -8.19
N THR A 61 0.06 11.97 -8.29
CA THR A 61 -0.11 10.87 -7.34
C THR A 61 0.12 9.54 -8.04
N VAL A 62 0.92 8.69 -7.42
CA VAL A 62 1.13 7.30 -7.83
C VAL A 62 0.74 6.42 -6.66
N CYS A 63 -0.10 5.42 -6.93
CA CYS A 63 -0.50 4.43 -5.94
C CYS A 63 -0.22 3.02 -6.44
N GLU A 64 0.36 2.22 -5.56
CA GLU A 64 0.53 0.78 -5.68
C GLU A 64 -0.40 0.09 -4.69
N ILE A 65 -1.02 -1.01 -5.14
CA ILE A 65 -1.91 -1.83 -4.33
C ILE A 65 -1.61 -3.30 -4.63
N LEU A 66 -1.36 -4.07 -3.58
CA LEU A 66 -1.16 -5.52 -3.59
C LEU A 66 -2.13 -6.19 -2.63
#